data_AF-A0A4U5N1H5-F1
#
_entry.id   AF-A0A4U5N1H5-F1
#
_cell.length_a   1.000
_cell.length_b   1.000
_cell.length_c   1.000
_cell.angle_alpha   90.00
_cell.angle_beta   90.00
_cell.angle_gamma   90.00
#
_symmetry.space_group_name_H-M   'P 1'
#
loop_
_entity.id
_entity.type
_entity.pdbx_description
1 polymer ?
#
loop_
_entity_poly.entity_id
_entity_poly.type
_entity_poly.pdbx_seq_one_letter_code
_entity_poly.pdbx_strand_id
1 'polypeptide(L)'
;MRLFVAFLGLLAVALAAPPLPGQFGRLIKTDKIKIPPPNELVFGGQKAYQGLFPFYVSVNLHFGNAIGSCGGSLLTPRHVLTAAHCNRKPSTNDSIVIMGLDTRREDPYATHGVQVRHVISAVNHKDFDKPHFLSNDLAVLTLAEPFELTNYVQLTNIPVDDSELQKQYWATVCGFGAYKIENKTLYYSDNLLYAYIPLIDSEKCEKRWSQLDEHTQICAGLNGTGSGPGDSGGPLFMPRGGKNWQIGVVSFGSGRARELANQADHPAVYVRASSYCPWLTEKTNGEFQCGNANCKMY
;
A
#
# COMPACT_ATOMS: atom_id res chain seq x y z
N MET A 1 -18.57 -79.91 11.63
CA MET A 1 -19.38 -79.37 10.52
C MET A 1 -18.65 -78.15 9.97
N ARG A 2 -18.42 -78.13 8.65
CA ARG A 2 -17.68 -77.10 7.90
C ARG A 2 -18.38 -75.73 7.95
N LEU A 3 -17.61 -74.66 7.63
CA LEU A 3 -17.93 -73.35 7.00
C LEU A 3 -17.24 -72.20 7.77
N PHE A 4 -16.07 -71.65 7.40
CA PHE A 4 -15.64 -70.80 6.25
C PHE A 4 -16.20 -69.35 6.20
N VAL A 5 -15.24 -68.39 6.12
CA VAL A 5 -15.30 -66.98 5.64
C VAL A 5 -15.91 -65.95 6.64
N ALA A 6 -15.38 -64.76 6.95
CA ALA A 6 -14.42 -63.87 6.28
C ALA A 6 -13.58 -63.07 7.30
N PHE A 7 -12.28 -62.88 7.00
CA PHE A 7 -11.47 -61.82 7.62
C PHE A 7 -11.76 -60.50 6.92
N LEU A 8 -12.38 -59.54 7.63
CA LEU A 8 -12.42 -58.13 7.22
C LEU A 8 -11.10 -57.48 7.63
N GLY A 9 -10.19 -57.34 6.66
CA GLY A 9 -8.99 -56.54 6.82
C GLY A 9 -9.34 -55.05 6.89
N LEU A 10 -9.02 -54.41 8.01
CA LEU A 10 -8.97 -52.96 8.11
C LEU A 10 -7.81 -52.45 7.24
N LEU A 11 -8.11 -51.89 6.07
CA LEU A 11 -7.16 -51.06 5.32
C LEU A 11 -7.14 -49.67 5.96
N ALA A 12 -6.14 -49.42 6.81
CA ALA A 12 -5.77 -48.06 7.19
C ALA A 12 -5.08 -47.40 5.99
N VAL A 13 -5.75 -46.43 5.36
CA VAL A 13 -5.12 -45.58 4.33
C VAL A 13 -4.25 -44.55 5.06
N ALA A 14 -2.99 -44.91 5.29
CA ALA A 14 -1.95 -43.93 5.60
C ALA A 14 -1.58 -43.22 4.29
N LEU A 15 -2.02 -41.97 4.12
CA LEU A 15 -1.51 -41.09 3.07
C LEU A 15 -0.05 -40.76 3.39
N ALA A 16 0.86 -41.51 2.79
CA ALA A 16 2.28 -41.22 2.80
C ALA A 16 2.52 -39.87 2.09
N ALA A 17 2.99 -38.87 2.83
CA ALA A 17 3.52 -37.66 2.25
C ALA A 17 4.78 -38.01 1.43
N PRO A 18 4.90 -37.59 0.16
CA PRO A 18 6.10 -37.83 -0.62
C PRO A 18 7.29 -37.04 -0.04
N PRO A 19 8.52 -37.56 -0.11
CA PRO A 19 9.70 -36.91 0.43
C PRO A 19 9.97 -35.61 -0.34
N LEU A 20 10.25 -34.52 0.39
CA LEU A 20 10.72 -33.26 -0.18
C LEU A 20 12.02 -33.51 -0.97
N PRO A 21 12.04 -33.28 -2.29
CA PRO A 21 13.29 -33.34 -3.04
C PRO A 21 14.12 -32.11 -2.67
N GLY A 22 15.21 -32.35 -1.95
CA GLY A 22 16.24 -31.35 -1.73
C GLY A 22 16.83 -30.89 -3.06
N GLN A 23 16.54 -29.64 -3.43
CA GLN A 23 17.33 -28.85 -4.38
C GLN A 23 16.97 -27.35 -4.26
N PHE A 24 17.07 -26.80 -3.05
CA PHE A 24 17.04 -25.34 -2.82
C PHE A 24 18.39 -24.68 -3.13
N GLY A 25 19.04 -25.13 -4.20
CA GLY A 25 20.42 -24.78 -4.51
C GLY A 25 20.72 -24.92 -6.00
N ARG A 26 19.91 -24.27 -6.85
CA ARG A 26 20.22 -23.89 -8.25
C ARG A 26 18.96 -23.34 -8.92
N LEU A 27 18.62 -22.09 -8.64
CA LEU A 27 17.65 -21.32 -9.45
C LEU A 27 17.97 -19.82 -9.35
N ILE A 28 19.24 -19.47 -9.53
CA ILE A 28 19.65 -18.13 -9.95
C ILE A 28 20.63 -18.33 -11.10
N LYS A 29 20.07 -18.56 -12.29
CA LYS A 29 20.69 -18.19 -13.56
C LYS A 29 19.67 -18.44 -14.66
N THR A 30 19.34 -17.35 -15.34
CA THR A 30 18.77 -17.29 -16.69
C THR A 30 17.47 -18.06 -16.90
N ASP A 31 16.33 -17.37 -16.80
CA ASP A 31 15.41 -17.30 -17.93
C ASP A 31 14.33 -16.23 -17.72
N LYS A 32 13.94 -15.63 -18.84
CA LYS A 32 12.94 -14.56 -18.96
C LYS A 32 11.63 -14.97 -18.29
N ILE A 33 11.29 -14.29 -17.20
CA ILE A 33 9.93 -14.33 -16.65
C ILE A 33 9.00 -13.80 -17.75
N LYS A 34 8.21 -14.69 -18.37
CA LYS A 34 7.06 -14.29 -19.18
C LYS A 34 6.00 -13.79 -18.19
N ILE A 35 6.00 -12.48 -17.99
CA ILE A 35 4.94 -11.77 -17.27
C ILE A 35 3.65 -11.97 -18.10
N PRO A 36 2.56 -12.53 -17.54
CA PRO A 36 1.29 -12.65 -18.25
C PRO A 36 0.79 -11.25 -18.68
N PRO A 37 0.07 -11.13 -19.81
CA PRO A 37 -0.39 -9.84 -20.31
C PRO A 37 -1.28 -9.16 -19.25
N PRO A 38 -0.95 -7.93 -18.79
CA PRO A 38 -1.71 -7.27 -17.74
C PRO A 38 -2.97 -6.63 -18.33
N ASN A 39 -4.12 -7.20 -18.00
CA ASN A 39 -5.40 -6.53 -18.17
C ASN A 39 -5.87 -6.05 -16.79
N GLU A 40 -5.87 -4.72 -16.63
CA GLU A 40 -6.73 -3.88 -15.76
C GLU A 40 -6.25 -3.28 -14.41
N LEU A 41 -5.53 -2.13 -14.53
CA LEU A 41 -5.63 -0.84 -13.80
C LEU A 41 -4.94 -0.62 -12.39
N VAL A 42 -4.63 0.64 -11.98
CA VAL A 42 -3.34 1.35 -11.79
C VAL A 42 -2.70 1.48 -13.17
N PHE A 43 -1.87 2.47 -13.53
CA PHE A 43 -1.25 2.39 -14.87
C PHE A 43 -0.67 0.95 -15.01
N GLY A 44 -1.13 0.15 -15.98
CA GLY A 44 -0.79 -1.29 -16.12
C GLY A 44 -1.06 -2.24 -14.93
N GLY A 45 -1.90 -1.86 -13.96
CA GLY A 45 -2.17 -2.65 -12.75
C GLY A 45 -3.25 -3.73 -12.90
N GLN A 46 -3.77 -4.22 -11.77
CA GLN A 46 -4.80 -5.25 -11.64
C GLN A 46 -5.86 -4.86 -10.60
N LYS A 47 -7.11 -5.29 -10.80
CA LYS A 47 -8.18 -5.15 -9.81
C LYS A 47 -7.86 -5.93 -8.53
N ALA A 48 -7.90 -5.24 -7.39
CA ALA A 48 -7.85 -5.87 -6.09
C ALA A 48 -9.22 -6.45 -5.72
N TYR A 49 -9.24 -7.61 -5.08
CA TYR A 49 -10.43 -8.12 -4.41
C TYR A 49 -10.47 -7.63 -2.96
N GLN A 50 -11.67 -7.59 -2.37
CA GLN A 50 -11.87 -7.20 -0.99
C GLN A 50 -10.97 -7.96 -0.01
N GLY A 51 -10.23 -7.23 0.83
CA GLY A 51 -9.31 -7.80 1.81
C GLY A 51 -7.94 -8.23 1.26
N LEU A 52 -7.64 -8.02 -0.04
CA LEU A 52 -6.30 -8.28 -0.57
C LEU A 52 -5.23 -7.36 0.08
N PHE A 53 -5.59 -6.11 0.34
CA PHE A 53 -4.75 -5.13 1.05
C PHE A 53 -5.50 -4.62 2.28
N PRO A 54 -5.60 -5.43 3.35
CA PRO A 54 -6.46 -5.12 4.50
C PRO A 54 -5.97 -3.94 5.33
N PHE A 55 -4.76 -3.44 5.05
CA PHE A 55 -4.17 -2.25 5.65
C PHE A 55 -4.44 -0.96 4.87
N TYR A 56 -4.98 -1.04 3.64
CA TYR A 56 -5.29 0.14 2.83
C TYR A 56 -6.48 0.92 3.43
N VAL A 57 -6.36 2.25 3.40
CA VAL A 57 -7.39 3.16 3.87
C VAL A 57 -7.77 4.14 2.74
N SER A 58 -9.05 4.25 2.40
CA SER A 58 -9.55 5.37 1.60
C SER A 58 -9.75 6.57 2.51
N VAL A 59 -9.07 7.67 2.23
CA VAL A 59 -9.06 8.88 3.06
C VAL A 59 -9.84 9.98 2.35
N ASN A 60 -10.96 10.40 2.94
CA ASN A 60 -11.84 11.44 2.39
C ASN A 60 -11.86 12.64 3.35
N LEU A 61 -11.07 13.67 3.04
CA LEU A 61 -10.98 14.88 3.86
C LEU A 61 -11.84 16.00 3.27
N HIS A 62 -12.65 16.63 4.10
CA HIS A 62 -13.61 17.66 3.67
C HIS A 62 -13.04 19.08 3.82
N PHE A 63 -13.14 19.85 2.73
CA PHE A 63 -12.72 21.25 2.59
C PHE A 63 -13.92 22.10 2.14
N GLY A 64 -14.87 22.30 3.05
CA GLY A 64 -16.13 22.96 2.80
C GLY A 64 -17.00 22.04 1.95
N ASN A 65 -17.35 22.48 0.74
CA ASN A 65 -18.14 21.67 -0.20
C ASN A 65 -17.28 20.74 -1.07
N ALA A 66 -15.95 20.81 -0.97
CA ALA A 66 -15.04 19.95 -1.71
C ALA A 66 -14.54 18.79 -0.84
N ILE A 67 -14.36 17.62 -1.45
CA ILE A 67 -13.79 16.44 -0.80
C ILE A 67 -12.47 16.12 -1.48
N GLY A 68 -11.37 16.13 -0.71
CA GLY A 68 -10.09 15.58 -1.13
C GLY A 68 -10.09 14.07 -0.94
N SER A 69 -9.83 13.32 -2.02
CA SER A 69 -9.68 11.86 -1.99
C SER A 69 -8.19 11.50 -2.03
N CYS A 70 -7.73 10.81 -1.00
CA CYS A 70 -6.40 10.25 -0.88
C CYS A 70 -6.45 8.78 -0.44
N GLY A 71 -5.31 8.11 -0.52
CA GLY A 71 -5.05 6.84 0.15
C GLY A 71 -4.44 7.05 1.54
N GLY A 72 -4.31 5.94 2.25
CA GLY A 72 -3.68 5.86 3.55
C GLY A 72 -3.41 4.42 3.95
N SER A 73 -2.86 4.26 5.14
CA SER A 73 -2.56 2.97 5.75
C SER A 73 -2.83 2.98 7.25
N LEU A 74 -3.39 1.89 7.79
CA LEU A 74 -3.75 1.82 9.21
C LEU A 74 -2.52 1.48 10.07
N LEU A 75 -2.05 2.41 10.90
CA LEU A 75 -0.92 2.19 11.82
C LEU A 75 -1.36 1.44 13.08
N THR A 76 -2.46 1.89 13.67
CA THR A 76 -3.11 1.33 14.86
C THR A 76 -4.62 1.37 14.63
N PRO A 77 -5.46 0.72 15.45
CA PRO A 77 -6.91 0.83 15.30
C PRO A 77 -7.44 2.28 15.26
N ARG A 78 -6.71 3.27 15.81
CA ARG A 78 -7.13 4.67 15.87
C ARG A 78 -6.27 5.64 15.05
N HIS A 79 -5.23 5.18 14.38
CA HIS A 79 -4.26 6.06 13.71
C HIS A 79 -4.02 5.62 12.27
N VAL A 80 -4.21 6.56 11.33
CA VAL A 80 -3.99 6.35 9.88
C VAL A 80 -2.82 7.20 9.41
N LEU A 81 -1.89 6.60 8.68
CA LEU A 81 -0.82 7.29 7.97
C LEU A 81 -1.30 7.69 6.56
N THR A 82 -1.07 8.94 6.18
CA THR A 82 -1.34 9.48 4.84
C THR A 82 -0.31 10.57 4.50
N ALA A 83 -0.46 11.25 3.36
CA ALA A 83 0.41 12.37 2.98
C ALA A 83 -0.06 13.69 3.60
N ALA A 84 0.88 14.59 3.92
CA ALA A 84 0.57 15.90 4.49
C ALA A 84 -0.15 16.82 3.49
N HIS A 85 0.16 16.71 2.20
CA HIS A 85 -0.52 17.50 1.16
C HIS A 85 -1.99 17.12 0.99
N CYS A 86 -2.40 15.91 1.43
CA CYS A 86 -3.81 15.54 1.53
C CYS A 86 -4.51 16.36 2.63
N ASN A 87 -3.79 16.72 3.69
CA ASN A 87 -4.30 17.42 4.87
C ASN A 87 -3.89 18.91 4.90
N ARG A 88 -4.36 19.69 3.91
CA ARG A 88 -4.15 21.16 3.86
C ARG A 88 -5.24 21.93 4.60
N LYS A 89 -5.48 21.58 5.87
CA LYS A 89 -6.50 22.17 6.78
C LYS A 89 -7.95 21.87 6.36
N PRO A 90 -8.45 20.66 6.63
CA PRO A 90 -9.89 20.37 6.48
C PRO A 90 -10.70 21.37 7.30
N SER A 91 -11.79 21.86 6.72
CA SER A 91 -12.57 22.98 7.27
C SER A 91 -13.86 22.53 7.96
N THR A 92 -14.10 21.22 8.03
CA THR A 92 -15.29 20.62 8.62
C THR A 92 -14.95 19.34 9.39
N ASN A 93 -15.83 18.92 10.30
CA ASN A 93 -15.73 17.66 11.05
C ASN A 93 -16.28 16.44 10.25
N ASP A 94 -16.57 16.62 8.97
CA ASP A 94 -17.21 15.59 8.12
C ASP A 94 -16.19 14.66 7.45
N SER A 95 -14.90 14.83 7.76
CA SER A 95 -13.84 13.99 7.21
C SER A 95 -13.95 12.55 7.72
N ILE A 96 -13.87 11.59 6.80
CA ILE A 96 -13.98 10.16 7.10
C ILE A 96 -12.83 9.37 6.48
N VAL A 97 -12.58 8.21 7.06
CA VAL A 97 -11.73 7.16 6.48
C VAL A 97 -12.53 5.87 6.37
N ILE A 98 -12.21 5.07 5.35
CA ILE A 98 -12.92 3.84 5.02
C ILE A 98 -11.91 2.71 4.83
N MET A 99 -12.15 1.56 5.46
CA MET A 99 -11.34 0.35 5.32
C MET A 99 -12.18 -0.85 4.88
N GLY A 100 -11.54 -1.85 4.29
CA GLY A 100 -12.21 -3.03 3.72
C GLY A 100 -12.90 -2.77 2.38
N LEU A 101 -12.72 -1.58 1.79
CA LEU A 101 -13.36 -1.17 0.54
C LEU A 101 -12.55 -1.61 -0.69
N ASP A 102 -13.17 -2.33 -1.62
CA ASP A 102 -12.61 -2.67 -2.93
C ASP A 102 -13.36 -2.01 -4.10
N THR A 103 -14.50 -1.36 -3.84
CA THR A 103 -15.23 -0.57 -4.83
C THR A 103 -15.93 0.64 -4.22
N ARG A 104 -16.00 1.75 -4.97
CA ARG A 104 -16.70 3.00 -4.64
C ARG A 104 -18.12 3.06 -5.22
N ARG A 105 -18.57 1.98 -5.88
CA ARG A 105 -19.91 1.89 -6.48
C ARG A 105 -21.00 1.51 -5.49
N GLU A 106 -20.60 0.97 -4.35
CA GLU A 106 -21.49 0.49 -3.30
C GLU A 106 -21.51 1.45 -2.12
N ASP A 107 -22.59 1.40 -1.34
CA ASP A 107 -22.67 2.15 -0.09
C ASP A 107 -21.73 1.49 0.95
N PRO A 108 -20.66 2.19 1.39
CA PRO A 108 -19.71 1.63 2.35
C PRO A 108 -20.34 1.26 3.69
N TYR A 109 -21.51 1.82 4.05
CA TYR A 109 -22.22 1.45 5.28
C TYR A 109 -23.03 0.15 5.14
N ALA A 110 -23.27 -0.33 3.92
CA ALA A 110 -24.02 -1.54 3.63
C ALA A 110 -23.14 -2.72 3.16
N THR A 111 -21.90 -2.45 2.74
CA THR A 111 -20.97 -3.49 2.26
C THR A 111 -20.37 -4.29 3.43
N HIS A 112 -20.47 -5.62 3.38
CA HIS A 112 -19.90 -6.52 4.39
C HIS A 112 -18.39 -6.31 4.56
N GLY A 113 -17.90 -6.28 5.81
CA GLY A 113 -16.48 -6.14 6.11
C GLY A 113 -15.92 -4.72 5.96
N VAL A 114 -16.70 -3.78 5.39
CA VAL A 114 -16.33 -2.37 5.32
C VAL A 114 -16.60 -1.68 6.65
N GLN A 115 -15.69 -0.81 7.06
CA GLN A 115 -15.84 0.02 8.24
C GLN A 115 -15.56 1.48 7.89
N VAL A 116 -16.37 2.40 8.41
CA VAL A 116 -16.22 3.85 8.24
C VAL A 116 -15.94 4.49 9.60
N ARG A 117 -14.99 5.43 9.66
CA ARG A 117 -14.64 6.16 10.89
C ARG A 117 -14.45 7.65 10.61
N HIS A 118 -14.89 8.47 11.54
CA HIS A 118 -14.65 9.92 11.50
C HIS A 118 -13.23 10.27 11.93
N VAL A 119 -12.65 11.28 11.26
CA VAL A 119 -11.36 11.87 11.61
C VAL A 119 -11.58 13.02 12.60
N ILE A 120 -10.96 12.96 13.76
CA ILE A 120 -11.07 13.99 14.81
C ILE A 120 -9.84 14.89 14.92
N SER A 121 -8.71 14.44 14.38
CA SER A 121 -7.47 15.22 14.34
C SER A 121 -6.59 14.75 13.19
N ALA A 122 -5.80 15.67 12.64
CA ALA A 122 -4.87 15.40 11.56
C ALA A 122 -3.61 16.23 11.77
N VAL A 123 -2.47 15.56 11.98
CA VAL A 123 -1.19 16.19 12.31
C VAL A 123 -0.19 15.94 11.20
N ASN A 124 0.23 17.01 10.53
CA ASN A 124 1.31 16.97 9.54
C ASN A 124 2.66 16.91 10.24
N HIS A 125 3.67 16.34 9.57
CA HIS A 125 5.05 16.48 10.02
C HIS A 125 5.42 17.97 10.15
N LYS A 126 6.12 18.33 11.23
CA LYS A 126 6.45 19.74 11.56
C LYS A 126 7.29 20.44 10.48
N ASP A 127 8.04 19.65 9.72
CA ASP A 127 8.93 20.09 8.65
C ASP A 127 8.35 19.80 7.25
N PHE A 128 7.04 19.57 7.14
CA PHE A 128 6.37 19.50 5.85
C PHE A 128 6.66 20.78 5.02
N ASP A 129 6.95 20.61 3.74
CA ASP A 129 7.42 21.64 2.80
C ASP A 129 8.80 22.25 3.14
N LYS A 130 9.61 21.58 3.98
CA LYS A 130 10.99 21.98 4.30
C LYS A 130 11.96 20.80 4.13
N PRO A 131 13.16 20.99 3.56
CA PRO A 131 13.70 22.25 3.02
C PRO A 131 13.10 22.66 1.67
N HIS A 132 12.41 21.74 0.99
CA HIS A 132 11.81 21.97 -0.32
C HIS A 132 10.32 21.61 -0.32
N PHE A 133 9.59 22.11 -1.31
CA PHE A 133 8.18 21.79 -1.49
C PHE A 133 7.97 20.26 -1.56
N LEU A 134 7.00 19.75 -0.80
CA LEU A 134 6.70 18.31 -0.62
C LEU A 134 7.82 17.48 0.03
N SER A 135 8.81 18.12 0.65
CA SER A 135 9.66 17.44 1.64
C SER A 135 8.86 17.12 2.90
N ASN A 136 9.17 16.00 3.56
CA ASN A 136 8.47 15.52 4.77
C ASN A 136 6.94 15.47 4.60
N ASP A 137 6.48 14.95 3.47
CA ASP A 137 5.06 14.92 3.09
C ASP A 137 4.27 13.76 3.70
N LEU A 138 4.14 13.76 5.03
CA LEU A 138 3.40 12.76 5.78
C LEU A 138 2.57 13.35 6.92
N ALA A 139 1.44 12.72 7.20
CA ALA A 139 0.52 13.09 8.26
C ALA A 139 -0.04 11.85 8.97
N VAL A 140 -0.35 12.00 10.25
CA VAL A 140 -1.11 11.02 11.03
C VAL A 140 -2.50 11.59 11.31
N LEU A 141 -3.52 10.82 10.94
CA LEU A 141 -4.92 11.08 11.29
C LEU A 141 -5.28 10.30 12.54
N THR A 142 -6.00 10.93 13.47
CA THR A 142 -6.58 10.29 14.66
C THR A 142 -8.08 10.13 14.47
N LEU A 143 -8.60 8.94 14.78
CA LEU A 143 -9.99 8.56 14.55
C LEU A 143 -10.84 8.67 15.82
N ALA A 144 -12.11 9.03 15.65
CA ALA A 144 -13.10 9.12 16.74
C ALA A 144 -13.25 7.79 17.48
N GLU A 145 -13.25 6.69 16.72
CA GLU A 145 -13.47 5.32 17.20
C GLU A 145 -12.44 4.39 16.55
N PRO A 146 -12.06 3.29 17.23
CA PRO A 146 -11.11 2.35 16.67
C PRO A 146 -11.78 1.53 15.56
N PHE A 147 -10.98 1.13 14.59
CA PHE A 147 -11.32 0.03 13.70
C PHE A 147 -11.29 -1.31 14.45
N GLU A 148 -12.22 -2.19 14.11
CA GLU A 148 -12.18 -3.59 14.54
C GLU A 148 -11.30 -4.38 13.58
N LEU A 149 -10.29 -5.09 14.09
CA LEU A 149 -9.40 -5.88 13.24
C LEU A 149 -10.11 -7.14 12.75
N THR A 150 -10.04 -7.37 11.44
CA THR A 150 -10.70 -8.49 10.74
C THR A 150 -9.85 -8.95 9.56
N ASN A 151 -10.35 -9.88 8.75
CA ASN A 151 -9.71 -10.24 7.48
C ASN A 151 -9.69 -9.10 6.45
N TYR A 152 -10.53 -8.07 6.62
CA TYR A 152 -10.63 -6.92 5.71
C TYR A 152 -9.92 -5.68 6.25
N VAL A 153 -9.59 -5.68 7.54
CA VAL A 153 -9.08 -4.54 8.30
C VAL A 153 -7.93 -5.02 9.17
N GLN A 154 -6.70 -4.70 8.76
CA GLN A 154 -5.47 -5.06 9.46
C GLN A 154 -4.54 -3.86 9.55
N LEU A 155 -3.58 -3.95 10.47
CA LEU A 155 -2.54 -2.93 10.61
C LEU A 155 -1.47 -3.11 9.53
N THR A 156 -0.89 -2.00 9.08
CA THR A 156 0.32 -1.99 8.27
C THR A 156 1.54 -2.30 9.14
N ASN A 157 2.64 -2.74 8.51
CA ASN A 157 3.94 -2.88 9.16
C ASN A 157 4.95 -2.02 8.42
N ILE A 158 5.73 -1.23 9.15
CA ILE A 158 6.83 -0.44 8.61
C ILE A 158 8.14 -1.00 9.18
N PRO A 159 9.16 -1.31 8.36
CA PRO A 159 10.43 -1.80 8.85
C PRO A 159 11.19 -0.68 9.58
N VAL A 160 11.98 -1.02 10.59
CA VAL A 160 12.92 -0.06 11.21
C VAL A 160 14.00 0.34 10.21
N ASP A 161 14.46 -0.62 9.43
CA ASP A 161 15.44 -0.44 8.36
C ASP A 161 14.94 -1.16 7.11
N ASP A 162 14.77 -0.40 6.03
CA ASP A 162 14.32 -0.88 4.73
C ASP A 162 15.47 -1.17 3.75
N SER A 163 16.74 -1.03 4.16
CA SER A 163 17.90 -1.20 3.28
C SER A 163 17.94 -2.57 2.57
N GLU A 164 17.57 -3.65 3.28
CA GLU A 164 17.47 -4.99 2.67
C GLU A 164 16.24 -5.18 1.79
N LEU A 165 15.15 -4.43 2.05
CA LEU A 165 13.95 -4.47 1.22
C LEU A 165 14.19 -3.71 -0.10
N GLN A 166 14.91 -2.58 -0.05
CA GLN A 166 15.25 -1.82 -1.25
C GLN A 166 16.06 -2.64 -2.27
N LYS A 167 16.83 -3.64 -1.81
CA LYS A 167 17.56 -4.58 -2.70
C LYS A 167 16.63 -5.54 -3.48
N GLN A 168 15.38 -5.74 -3.05
CA GLN A 168 14.42 -6.63 -3.73
C GLN A 168 13.87 -6.04 -5.04
N TYR A 169 14.16 -4.76 -5.28
CA TYR A 169 13.89 -4.00 -6.51
C TYR A 169 12.42 -3.78 -6.86
N TRP A 170 11.48 -4.67 -6.51
CA TRP A 170 10.06 -4.55 -6.86
C TRP A 170 9.19 -4.29 -5.63
N ALA A 171 8.30 -3.31 -5.74
CA ALA A 171 7.30 -2.95 -4.75
C ALA A 171 5.89 -3.01 -5.36
N THR A 172 4.89 -2.91 -4.49
CA THR A 172 3.48 -2.81 -4.85
C THR A 172 2.93 -1.47 -4.37
N VAL A 173 2.18 -0.80 -5.24
CA VAL A 173 1.36 0.36 -4.92
C VAL A 173 -0.10 0.01 -5.14
N CYS A 174 -1.00 0.54 -4.32
CA CYS A 174 -2.44 0.36 -4.50
C CYS A 174 -3.24 1.62 -4.18
N GLY A 175 -4.39 1.76 -4.82
CA GLY A 175 -5.30 2.89 -4.62
C GLY A 175 -6.43 2.99 -5.65
N PHE A 176 -7.22 4.05 -5.52
CA PHE A 176 -8.34 4.40 -6.40
C PHE A 176 -8.00 5.56 -7.36
N GLY A 177 -6.73 5.92 -7.47
CA GLY A 177 -6.25 7.02 -8.28
C GLY A 177 -6.45 6.82 -9.77
N ALA A 178 -6.04 7.83 -10.54
CA ALA A 178 -6.15 7.81 -11.98
C ALA A 178 -5.29 6.70 -12.58
N TYR A 179 -5.91 5.84 -13.38
CA TYR A 179 -5.27 4.66 -13.98
C TYR A 179 -4.94 4.84 -15.46
N LYS A 180 -5.56 5.82 -16.12
CA LYS A 180 -5.39 6.12 -17.54
C LYS A 180 -5.42 7.62 -17.75
N ILE A 181 -4.61 8.06 -18.72
CA ILE A 181 -4.74 9.37 -19.33
C ILE A 181 -4.98 9.22 -20.84
N GLU A 182 -6.02 9.86 -21.34
CA GLU A 182 -6.36 9.86 -22.77
C GLU A 182 -6.80 11.27 -23.15
N ASN A 183 -6.23 11.82 -24.23
CA ASN A 183 -6.50 13.20 -24.66
C ASN A 183 -6.40 14.24 -23.52
N LYS A 184 -5.39 14.10 -22.64
CA LYS A 184 -5.17 14.92 -21.43
C LYS A 184 -6.25 14.79 -20.35
N THR A 185 -7.18 13.86 -20.47
CA THR A 185 -8.23 13.57 -19.49
C THR A 185 -7.79 12.40 -18.60
N LEU A 186 -7.89 12.57 -17.29
CA LEU A 186 -7.61 11.53 -16.30
C LEU A 186 -8.86 10.68 -16.07
N TYR A 187 -8.68 9.36 -16.04
CA TYR A 187 -9.73 8.40 -15.72
C TYR A 187 -9.42 7.76 -14.38
N TYR A 188 -10.37 7.86 -13.46
CA TYR A 188 -10.30 7.32 -12.10
C TYR A 188 -11.08 6.01 -12.04
N SER A 189 -10.63 5.11 -11.16
CA SER A 189 -11.29 3.82 -10.99
C SER A 189 -12.29 3.86 -9.85
N ASP A 190 -13.43 3.21 -10.06
CA ASP A 190 -14.32 2.91 -8.95
C ASP A 190 -13.83 1.70 -8.15
N ASN A 191 -13.01 0.81 -8.72
CA ASN A 191 -12.45 -0.33 -8.01
C ASN A 191 -11.09 0.01 -7.41
N LEU A 192 -10.70 -0.68 -6.33
CA LEU A 192 -9.35 -0.63 -5.79
C LEU A 192 -8.43 -1.37 -6.75
N LEU A 193 -7.31 -0.75 -7.03
CA LEU A 193 -6.36 -1.22 -8.03
C LEU A 193 -4.98 -1.34 -7.41
N TYR A 194 -4.13 -2.20 -7.96
CA TYR A 194 -2.73 -2.31 -7.56
C TYR A 194 -1.80 -2.55 -8.74
N ALA A 195 -0.54 -2.15 -8.60
CA ALA A 195 0.50 -2.45 -9.58
C ALA A 195 1.82 -2.83 -8.91
N TYR A 196 2.56 -3.70 -9.59
CA TYR A 196 3.96 -3.97 -9.28
C TYR A 196 4.83 -2.96 -10.02
N ILE A 197 5.69 -2.24 -9.30
CA ILE A 197 6.61 -1.26 -9.86
C ILE A 197 8.02 -1.44 -9.30
N PRO A 198 9.05 -1.23 -10.12
CA PRO A 198 10.40 -1.25 -9.63
C PRO A 198 10.71 0.04 -8.86
N LEU A 199 11.57 -0.09 -7.85
CA LEU A 199 12.28 1.05 -7.30
C LEU A 199 13.25 1.61 -8.35
N ILE A 200 13.45 2.92 -8.29
CA ILE A 200 14.38 3.65 -9.14
C ILE A 200 15.49 4.19 -8.25
N ASP A 201 16.74 3.94 -8.66
CA ASP A 201 17.92 4.41 -7.95
C ASP A 201 17.86 5.93 -7.73
N SER A 202 18.29 6.38 -6.55
CA SER A 202 18.31 7.78 -6.15
C SER A 202 19.04 8.64 -7.17
N GLU A 203 20.22 8.21 -7.65
CA GLU A 203 21.00 8.94 -8.67
C GLU A 203 20.21 9.15 -9.98
N LYS A 204 19.44 8.14 -10.42
CA LYS A 204 18.56 8.30 -11.59
C LYS A 204 17.41 9.25 -11.28
N CYS A 205 16.86 9.13 -10.07
CA CYS A 205 15.72 9.93 -9.66
C CYS A 205 16.07 11.42 -9.48
N GLU A 206 17.22 11.74 -8.92
CA GLU A 206 17.76 13.09 -8.73
C GLU A 206 17.95 13.84 -10.04
N LYS A 207 18.31 13.13 -11.12
CA LYS A 207 18.39 13.72 -12.47
C LYS A 207 17.05 14.30 -12.93
N ARG A 208 15.93 13.75 -12.45
CA ARG A 208 14.58 14.26 -12.72
C ARG A 208 14.09 15.22 -11.63
N TRP A 209 14.46 14.97 -10.38
CA TRP A 209 14.02 15.70 -9.21
C TRP A 209 15.24 16.19 -8.42
N SER A 210 15.78 17.34 -8.80
CA SER A 210 17.05 17.85 -8.24
C SER A 210 17.01 18.24 -6.76
N GLN A 211 15.84 18.18 -6.13
CA GLN A 211 15.59 18.48 -4.72
C GLN A 211 15.23 17.22 -3.92
N LEU A 212 15.41 16.03 -4.52
CA LEU A 212 15.18 14.76 -3.86
C LEU A 212 16.19 14.57 -2.73
N ASP A 213 15.73 14.04 -1.60
CA ASP A 213 16.57 13.55 -0.50
C ASP A 213 16.37 12.04 -0.35
N GLU A 214 17.37 11.25 -0.74
CA GLU A 214 17.32 9.77 -0.69
C GLU A 214 17.19 9.19 0.73
N HIS A 215 17.49 9.99 1.77
CA HIS A 215 17.31 9.59 3.15
C HIS A 215 15.85 9.69 3.59
N THR A 216 15.04 10.54 2.96
CA THR A 216 13.63 10.76 3.33
C THR A 216 12.65 10.46 2.22
N GLN A 217 13.14 10.15 1.01
CA GLN A 217 12.33 9.91 -0.18
C GLN A 217 12.83 8.70 -0.97
N ILE A 218 11.90 8.02 -1.64
CA ILE A 218 12.14 6.87 -2.52
C ILE A 218 11.46 7.16 -3.85
N CYS A 219 12.04 6.65 -4.93
CA CYS A 219 11.44 6.72 -6.25
C CYS A 219 11.04 5.34 -6.76
N ALA A 220 9.89 5.27 -7.42
CA ALA A 220 9.42 4.04 -8.04
C ALA A 220 8.55 4.37 -9.25
N GLY A 221 8.55 3.47 -10.22
CA GLY A 221 7.75 3.65 -11.42
C GLY A 221 8.26 2.85 -12.61
N LEU A 222 7.35 2.60 -13.55
CA LEU A 222 7.60 1.89 -14.78
C LEU A 222 6.89 2.62 -15.94
N ASN A 223 7.34 2.38 -17.17
CA ASN A 223 6.63 2.90 -18.32
C ASN A 223 5.29 2.17 -18.47
N GLY A 224 4.21 2.94 -18.56
CA GLY A 224 2.84 2.47 -18.53
C GLY A 224 2.37 1.97 -17.17
N THR A 225 3.15 2.12 -16.08
CA THR A 225 2.78 1.59 -14.75
C THR A 225 3.30 2.38 -13.55
N GLY A 226 2.41 2.72 -12.61
CA GLY A 226 2.76 3.45 -11.38
C GLY A 226 1.60 4.22 -10.78
N SER A 227 1.87 4.97 -9.71
CA SER A 227 0.88 5.75 -8.97
C SER A 227 0.32 6.90 -9.79
N GLY A 228 -0.97 7.19 -9.67
CA GLY A 228 -1.63 8.32 -10.33
C GLY A 228 -2.19 9.36 -9.34
N PRO A 229 -2.64 10.52 -9.84
CA PRO A 229 -3.44 11.45 -9.06
C PRO A 229 -4.58 10.73 -8.32
N GLY A 230 -4.72 10.95 -7.00
CA GLY A 230 -5.70 10.25 -6.15
C GLY A 230 -5.15 9.04 -5.39
N ASP A 231 -3.98 8.51 -5.76
CA ASP A 231 -3.25 7.52 -4.95
C ASP A 231 -2.41 8.16 -3.82
N SER A 232 -2.28 9.49 -3.83
CA SER A 232 -1.62 10.31 -2.81
C SER A 232 -1.91 9.83 -1.39
N GLY A 233 -0.88 9.67 -0.57
CA GLY A 233 -0.99 9.17 0.81
C GLY A 233 -1.12 7.65 0.92
N GLY A 234 -1.38 6.94 -0.18
CA GLY A 234 -1.44 5.48 -0.21
C GLY A 234 -0.09 4.80 0.05
N PRO A 235 -0.10 3.50 0.38
CA PRO A 235 1.12 2.77 0.72
C PRO A 235 1.89 2.31 -0.53
N LEU A 236 3.23 2.42 -0.46
CA LEU A 236 4.16 1.63 -1.26
C LEU A 236 4.73 0.54 -0.35
N PHE A 237 4.59 -0.74 -0.72
CA PHE A 237 4.96 -1.85 0.16
C PHE A 237 5.59 -3.02 -0.58
N MET A 238 6.26 -3.91 0.16
CA MET A 238 6.94 -5.08 -0.36
C MET A 238 6.57 -6.35 0.43
N PRO A 239 6.22 -7.46 -0.24
CA PRO A 239 5.99 -8.73 0.44
C PRO A 239 7.32 -9.39 0.84
N ARG A 240 7.54 -9.62 2.14
CA ARG A 240 8.70 -10.34 2.66
C ARG A 240 8.33 -11.19 3.87
N GLY A 241 8.69 -12.47 3.83
CA GLY A 241 8.45 -13.40 4.95
C GLY A 241 6.96 -13.59 5.27
N GLY A 242 6.11 -13.60 4.24
CA GLY A 242 4.65 -13.73 4.39
C GLY A 242 3.93 -12.47 4.89
N LYS A 243 4.60 -11.32 4.94
CA LYS A 243 4.03 -10.04 5.38
C LYS A 243 4.26 -8.94 4.35
N ASN A 244 3.34 -7.98 4.29
CA ASN A 244 3.54 -6.75 3.53
C ASN A 244 4.21 -5.70 4.42
N TRP A 245 5.36 -5.22 3.98
CA TRP A 245 6.14 -4.17 4.64
C TRP A 245 5.99 -2.87 3.85
N GLN A 246 5.33 -1.88 4.44
CA GLN A 246 5.22 -0.55 3.87
C GLN A 246 6.56 0.18 3.98
N ILE A 247 7.13 0.51 2.82
CA ILE A 247 8.40 1.21 2.69
C ILE A 247 8.20 2.68 2.32
N GLY A 248 7.02 3.05 1.83
CA GLY A 248 6.75 4.45 1.51
C GLY A 248 5.29 4.87 1.49
N VAL A 249 5.11 6.18 1.30
CA VAL A 249 3.83 6.88 1.21
C VAL A 249 3.82 7.66 -0.09
N VAL A 250 2.82 7.45 -0.96
CA VAL A 250 2.70 8.16 -2.25
C VAL A 250 2.67 9.67 -2.01
N SER A 251 3.60 10.43 -2.60
CA SER A 251 3.72 11.87 -2.37
C SER A 251 3.45 12.66 -3.64
N PHE A 252 4.35 12.62 -4.63
CA PHE A 252 4.18 13.39 -5.87
C PHE A 252 4.74 12.70 -7.10
N GLY A 253 4.36 13.22 -8.26
CA GLY A 253 4.89 12.81 -9.56
C GLY A 253 4.82 13.96 -10.54
N SER A 254 5.04 13.67 -11.83
CA SER A 254 4.97 14.72 -12.84
C SER A 254 3.54 15.24 -13.03
N GLY A 255 3.37 16.57 -13.01
CA GLY A 255 2.10 17.21 -13.39
C GLY A 255 1.84 17.24 -14.90
N ARG A 256 2.78 16.77 -15.73
CA ARG A 256 2.63 16.79 -17.19
C ARG A 256 1.96 15.51 -17.68
N ALA A 257 0.84 15.67 -18.37
CA ALA A 257 0.03 14.58 -18.91
C ALA A 257 0.83 13.48 -19.64
N ARG A 258 1.81 13.86 -20.45
CA ARG A 258 2.65 12.91 -21.23
C ARG A 258 3.63 12.13 -20.36
N GLU A 259 3.98 12.66 -19.19
CA GLU A 259 4.97 12.08 -18.29
C GLU A 259 4.32 11.14 -17.25
N LEU A 260 3.03 11.34 -16.93
CA LEU A 260 2.29 10.52 -15.96
C LEU A 260 2.32 9.02 -16.24
N ALA A 261 2.31 8.64 -17.53
CA ALA A 261 2.40 7.26 -17.96
C ALA A 261 3.85 6.76 -18.07
N ASN A 262 4.86 7.63 -18.23
CA ASN A 262 6.26 7.23 -18.36
C ASN A 262 7.04 7.39 -17.05
N GLN A 263 6.66 6.63 -16.03
CA GLN A 263 7.32 6.73 -14.72
C GLN A 263 8.67 6.02 -14.65
N ALA A 264 9.10 5.34 -15.73
CA ALA A 264 10.48 4.87 -15.83
C ALA A 264 11.47 6.04 -15.97
N ASP A 265 11.09 7.09 -16.70
CA ASP A 265 11.92 8.30 -16.92
C ASP A 265 11.46 9.51 -16.08
N HIS A 266 10.22 9.47 -15.60
CA HIS A 266 9.62 10.48 -14.74
C HIS A 266 9.02 9.82 -13.48
N PRO A 267 9.86 9.18 -12.65
CA PRO A 267 9.39 8.38 -11.53
C PRO A 267 8.55 9.20 -10.55
N ALA A 268 7.54 8.55 -9.98
CA ALA A 268 6.87 9.08 -8.82
C ALA A 268 7.78 9.01 -7.60
N VAL A 269 7.60 9.97 -6.70
CA VAL A 269 8.34 10.11 -5.44
C VAL A 269 7.40 9.78 -4.29
N TYR A 270 7.95 9.03 -3.35
CA TYR A 270 7.29 8.53 -2.15
C TYR A 270 8.09 9.00 -0.95
N VAL A 271 7.44 9.28 0.17
CA VAL A 271 8.15 9.45 1.45
C VAL A 271 8.72 8.10 1.86
N ARG A 272 9.98 8.04 2.32
CA ARG A 272 10.63 6.85 2.89
C ARG A 272 10.11 6.62 4.30
N ALA A 273 9.23 5.64 4.49
CA ALA A 273 8.48 5.47 5.75
C ALA A 273 9.37 5.14 6.96
N SER A 274 10.43 4.33 6.77
CA SER A 274 11.38 3.93 7.82
C SER A 274 12.08 5.13 8.47
N SER A 275 12.34 6.19 7.71
CA SER A 275 13.00 7.41 8.18
C SER A 275 12.18 8.19 9.21
N TYR A 276 10.87 7.92 9.30
CA TYR A 276 9.96 8.63 10.20
C TYR A 276 9.49 7.78 11.39
N CYS A 277 10.07 6.60 11.61
CA CYS A 277 9.67 5.70 12.70
C CYS A 277 9.62 6.36 14.09
N PRO A 278 10.59 7.19 14.52
CA PRO A 278 10.50 7.90 15.79
C PRO A 278 9.29 8.85 15.85
N TRP A 279 9.03 9.58 14.77
CA TRP A 279 7.90 10.50 14.68
C TRP A 279 6.56 9.77 14.66
N LEU A 280 6.45 8.65 13.94
CA LEU A 280 5.23 7.82 13.92
C LEU A 280 4.94 7.25 15.31
N THR A 281 5.97 6.83 16.04
CA THR A 281 5.85 6.38 17.44
C THR A 281 5.33 7.53 18.32
N GLU A 282 5.92 8.72 18.21
CA GLU A 282 5.47 9.91 18.94
C GLU A 282 4.01 10.27 18.64
N LYS A 283 3.62 10.32 17.36
CA LYS A 283 2.26 10.73 16.92
C LYS A 283 1.18 9.69 17.15
N THR A 284 1.56 8.50 17.58
CA THR A 284 0.63 7.44 18.01
C THR A 284 0.75 7.16 19.50
N ASN A 285 1.35 8.06 20.29
CA ASN A 285 1.55 7.90 21.72
C ASN A 285 2.25 6.58 22.13
N GLY A 286 3.12 6.08 21.25
CA GLY A 286 3.86 4.82 21.45
C GLY A 286 3.09 3.56 21.07
N GLU A 287 1.83 3.66 20.61
CA GLU A 287 1.02 2.51 20.20
C GLU A 287 1.55 1.86 18.92
N PHE A 288 2.06 2.64 17.97
CA PHE A 288 2.73 2.11 16.78
C PHE A 288 4.25 2.08 16.97
N GLN A 289 4.87 0.96 16.57
CA GLN A 289 6.32 0.80 16.56
C GLN A 289 6.75 0.09 15.28
N CYS A 290 7.70 0.70 14.55
CA CYS A 290 8.31 0.06 13.40
C CYS A 290 9.03 -1.25 13.79
N GLY A 291 9.06 -2.20 12.86
CA GLY A 291 9.68 -3.52 13.05
C GLY A 291 8.94 -4.45 14.00
N ASN A 292 7.89 -3.97 14.68
CA ASN A 292 7.11 -4.81 15.57
C ASN A 292 6.19 -5.71 14.73
N ALA A 293 6.70 -6.89 14.39
CA ALA A 293 5.99 -7.90 13.61
C ALA A 293 4.78 -8.52 14.35
N ASN A 294 4.47 -8.04 15.56
CA ASN A 294 3.41 -8.54 16.44
C ASN A 294 2.01 -8.06 16.07
N CYS A 295 1.75 -7.74 14.81
CA CYS A 295 0.40 -7.87 14.25
C CYS A 295 0.05 -9.37 14.24
N LYS A 296 -0.40 -9.89 15.39
CA LYS A 296 -1.01 -11.22 15.45
C LYS A 296 -2.25 -11.16 14.55
N MET A 297 -2.23 -11.96 13.50
CA MET A 297 -3.43 -12.35 12.77
C MET A 297 -4.35 -13.00 13.81
N TYR A 298 -5.44 -12.32 14.16
CA TYR A 298 -6.55 -12.93 14.90
C TYR A 298 -7.42 -13.70 13.92
#